data_AF-A0A523WC00-F1
#
_entry.id   AF-A0A523WC00-F1
#
_cell.length_a   1.000
_cell.length_b   1.000
_cell.length_c   1.000
_cell.angle_alpha   90.00
_cell.angle_beta   90.00
_cell.angle_gamma   90.00
#
_symmetry.space_group_name_H-M   'P 1'
#
loop_
_entity.id
_entity.type
_entity.pdbx_description
1 polymer ?
#
loop_
_entity_poly.entity_id
_entity_poly.type
_entity_poly.pdbx_seq_one_letter_code
_entity_poly.pdbx_strand_id
1 'polypeptide(L)' 'MKIGGKTKIVGIFGYPLAHSLSPHLHNAAFDELALDFVYLPFWVQSKNLEVAVGAIRSLNMVGVNVTIPHKERIMTYLD' A
#
# COMPACT_ATOMS: atom_id res chain seq x y z
N MET A 1 3.62 17.19 4.34
CA MET A 1 3.18 16.07 5.20
C MET A 1 4.02 15.89 6.48
N LYS A 2 3.38 15.97 7.65
CA LYS A 2 3.96 15.57 8.96
C LYS A 2 3.29 14.27 9.40
N ILE A 3 4.08 13.23 9.67
CA ILE A 3 3.55 11.92 10.10
C ILE A 3 3.50 11.87 11.63
N GLY A 4 2.39 11.41 12.19
CA GLY A 4 2.18 11.26 13.63
C GLY A 4 1.49 9.94 13.99
N GLY A 5 1.20 9.73 15.28
CA GLY A 5 0.62 8.47 15.77
C GLY A 5 -0.82 8.18 15.32
N LYS A 6 -1.49 9.12 14.65
CA LYS A 6 -2.84 8.97 14.09
C LYS A 6 -2.85 8.77 12.57
N THR A 7 -1.69 8.94 11.91
CA THR A 7 -1.57 8.87 10.46
C THR A 7 -1.93 7.47 9.97
N LYS A 8 -2.85 7.39 9.02
CA LYS A 8 -3.32 6.15 8.44
C LYS A 8 -2.39 5.71 7.30
N ILE A 9 -2.10 4.41 7.24
CA ILE A 9 -1.21 3.85 6.23
C ILE A 9 -2.04 3.25 5.09
N VAL A 10 -1.73 3.65 3.87
CA VAL A 10 -2.14 2.98 2.63
C VAL A 10 -0.90 2.68 1.79
N GLY A 11 -1.02 1.81 0.79
CA GLY A 11 0.14 1.53 -0.05
C GLY A 11 -0.14 0.82 -1.36
N ILE A 12 0.93 0.31 -1.96
CA ILE A 12 0.87 -0.51 -3.18
C ILE A 12 1.74 -1.75 -3.03
N PHE A 13 1.20 -2.92 -3.37
CA PHE A 13 1.91 -4.18 -3.45
C PHE A 13 2.26 -4.52 -4.90
N GLY A 14 3.53 -4.84 -5.14
CA GLY A 14 4.05 -5.18 -6.46
C GLY A 14 5.53 -5.52 -6.42
N TYR A 15 6.06 -6.06 -7.51
CA TYR A 15 7.49 -6.29 -7.68
C TYR A 15 7.86 -6.43 -9.16
N PRO A 16 8.77 -5.60 -9.71
CA PRO A 16 9.42 -4.43 -9.09
C PRO A 16 8.47 -3.21 -9.00
N LEU A 17 8.79 -2.26 -8.12
CA LEU A 17 7.97 -1.04 -7.89
C LEU A 17 8.71 0.30 -8.10
N ALA A 18 9.95 0.28 -8.58
CA ALA A 18 10.82 1.47 -8.64
C ALA A 18 10.22 2.65 -9.41
N HIS A 19 9.38 2.39 -10.42
CA HIS A 19 8.82 3.41 -11.29
C HIS A 19 7.35 3.76 -10.96
N SER A 20 6.83 3.29 -9.83
CA SER A 20 5.46 3.64 -9.44
C SER A 20 5.38 5.13 -9.08
N LEU A 21 4.57 5.87 -9.83
CA LEU A 21 4.25 7.27 -9.54
C LEU A 21 3.12 7.40 -8.49
N SER A 22 2.43 6.30 -8.16
CA SER A 22 1.31 6.29 -7.22
C SER A 22 1.65 6.88 -5.85
N PRO A 23 2.82 6.61 -5.23
CA PRO A 23 3.18 7.25 -3.96
C PRO A 23 3.26 8.77 -4.06
N HIS A 24 3.82 9.31 -5.14
CA HIS A 24 3.91 10.76 -5.33
C HIS A 24 2.52 11.37 -5.52
N LEU A 25 1.70 10.77 -6.37
CA LEU A 25 0.34 11.23 -6.66
C LEU A 25 -0.55 11.24 -5.41
N HIS A 26 -0.61 10.11 -4.69
CA HIS A 26 -1.50 9.98 -3.54
C HIS A 26 -1.04 10.84 -2.37
N ASN A 27 0.27 10.90 -2.08
CA ASN A 27 0.75 11.75 -0.98
C ASN A 27 0.54 13.25 -1.28
N ALA A 28 0.69 13.69 -2.54
CA ALA A 28 0.36 15.07 -2.92
C ALA A 28 -1.13 15.36 -2.73
N ALA A 29 -2.01 14.44 -3.12
CA ALA A 29 -3.45 14.57 -2.91
C ALA A 29 -3.82 14.58 -1.42
N PHE A 30 -3.16 13.78 -0.58
CA PHE A 30 -3.40 13.79 0.87
C PHE A 30 -2.97 15.10 1.51
N ASP A 31 -1.84 15.68 1.08
CA ASP A 31 -1.36 16.97 1.58
C ASP A 31 -2.33 18.10 1.18
N GLU A 32 -2.77 18.14 -0.08
CA GLU A 32 -3.73 19.15 -0.60
C GLU A 32 -5.09 19.08 0.10
N LEU A 33 -5.59 17.87 0.39
CA LEU A 33 -6.89 17.66 1.03
C LEU A 33 -6.81 17.65 2.57
N ALA A 34 -5.64 17.91 3.15
CA ALA A 34 -5.39 17.84 4.59
C ALA A 34 -5.83 16.51 5.23
N LEU A 35 -5.60 15.40 4.53
CA LEU A 35 -5.90 14.05 5.00
C LEU A 35 -4.70 13.45 5.72
N ASP A 36 -4.91 12.94 6.94
CA ASP A 36 -3.86 12.31 7.76
C ASP A 36 -3.55 10.88 7.30
N PHE A 37 -3.01 10.77 6.09
CA PHE A 37 -2.66 9.52 5.43
C PHE A 37 -1.24 9.58 4.86
N VAL A 38 -0.60 8.41 4.78
CA VAL A 38 0.65 8.23 4.04
C VAL A 38 0.51 7.04 3.09
N TYR A 39 0.96 7.24 1.84
CA TYR A 39 1.00 6.22 0.80
C TYR A 39 2.42 5.69 0.60
N LEU A 40 2.63 4.39 0.79
CA LEU A 40 3.95 3.77 0.71
C LEU A 40 4.04 2.64 -0.34
N PRO A 41 5.14 2.53 -1.09
CA PRO A 41 5.41 1.38 -1.94
C PRO A 41 5.97 0.21 -1.12
N PHE A 42 5.32 -0.96 -1.19
CA PHE A 42 5.79 -2.18 -0.54
C PHE A 42 6.20 -3.22 -1.58
N TRP A 43 7.50 -3.49 -1.65
CA TRP A 43 8.09 -4.44 -2.60
C TRP A 43 7.83 -5.88 -2.14
N VAL A 44 6.68 -6.41 -2.52
CA VAL A 44 6.23 -7.75 -2.15
C VAL A 44 6.59 -8.71 -3.28
N GLN A 45 7.48 -9.67 -3.04
CA GLN A 45 7.70 -10.77 -4.00
C GLN A 45 6.52 -11.76 -3.95
N SER A 46 6.24 -12.48 -5.05
CA SER A 46 5.06 -13.36 -5.14
C SER A 46 5.01 -14.45 -4.06
N LYS A 47 6.18 -14.91 -3.58
CA LYS A 47 6.29 -15.87 -2.47
C LYS A 47 5.84 -15.31 -1.11
N ASN A 48 5.82 -13.99 -0.96
CA ASN A 48 5.50 -13.29 0.29
C ASN A 48 4.09 -12.67 0.26
N LEU A 49 3.30 -12.90 -0.80
CA LEU A 49 2.03 -12.20 -1.00
C LEU A 49 1.03 -12.47 0.12
N GLU A 50 0.89 -13.73 0.54
CA GLU A 50 0.00 -14.13 1.64
C GLU A 50 0.38 -13.43 2.96
N VAL A 51 1.67 -13.45 3.30
CA VAL A 51 2.20 -12.78 4.50
C VAL A 51 1.94 -11.27 4.43
N ALA A 52 2.12 -10.66 3.26
CA ALA A 52 1.88 -9.23 3.07
C ALA A 52 0.39 -8.88 3.22
N VAL A 53 -0.53 -9.71 2.70
CA VAL A 53 -1.98 -9.51 2.88
C VAL A 53 -2.36 -9.62 4.35
N GLY A 54 -1.84 -10.61 5.08
CA GLY A 54 -2.06 -10.73 6.53
C GLY A 54 -1.57 -9.51 7.31
N ALA A 55 -0.43 -8.94 6.91
CA ALA A 55 0.14 -7.76 7.53
C ALA A 55 -0.74 -6.50 7.42
N ILE A 56 -1.62 -6.40 6.41
CA ILE A 56 -2.56 -5.27 6.28
C ILE A 56 -3.41 -5.15 7.55
N ARG A 57 -3.95 -6.28 8.03
CA ARG A 57 -4.75 -6.32 9.26
C ARG A 57 -3.88 -6.10 10.50
N SER A 58 -2.73 -6.78 10.58
CA SER A 58 -1.84 -6.70 11.74
C SER A 58 -1.25 -5.30 11.98
N LEU A 59 -1.00 -4.55 10.90
CA LEU A 59 -0.45 -3.19 10.95
C LEU A 59 -1.54 -2.11 10.95
N ASN A 60 -2.82 -2.50 11.01
CA ASN A 60 -3.97 -1.59 10.94
C ASN A 60 -3.89 -0.64 9.71
N MET A 61 -3.47 -1.17 8.56
CA MET A 61 -3.47 -0.45 7.31
C MET A 61 -4.91 -0.31 6.80
N VAL A 62 -5.21 0.82 6.15
CA VAL A 62 -6.55 1.07 5.59
C VAL A 62 -6.77 0.24 4.32
N GLY A 63 -5.72 0.02 3.54
CA GLY A 63 -5.79 -0.77 2.32
C GLY A 63 -4.57 -0.59 1.42
N VAL A 64 -4.52 -1.36 0.35
CA VAL A 64 -3.43 -1.31 -0.63
C VAL A 64 -3.96 -1.42 -2.05
N ASN A 65 -3.32 -0.71 -2.98
CA ASN A 65 -3.41 -1.03 -4.39
C ASN A 65 -2.57 -2.29 -4.67
N VAL A 66 -2.93 -3.01 -5.73
CA VAL A 66 -2.20 -4.21 -6.15
C VAL A 66 -1.82 -4.07 -7.61
N THR A 67 -0.54 -4.31 -7.93
CA THR A 67 -0.03 -4.28 -9.30
C THR A 67 0.75 -5.55 -9.63
N ILE A 68 1.31 -5.59 -10.83
CA ILE A 68 2.09 -6.72 -11.37
C ILE A 68 3.13 -7.18 -10.32
N PRO A 69 3.28 -8.49 -10.10
CA PRO A 69 2.56 -9.62 -10.73
C PRO A 69 1.35 -10.14 -9.91
N HIS A 70 0.82 -9.37 -8.95
CA HIS A 70 -0.06 -9.91 -7.90
C HIS A 70 -1.56 -9.78 -8.17
N LYS A 71 -1.97 -9.13 -9.26
CA LYS A 71 -3.36 -8.75 -9.51
C LYS A 71 -4.35 -9.92 -9.49
N GLU A 72 -3.93 -11.09 -9.97
CA GLU A 72 -4.77 -12.28 -10.00
C GLU A 72 -4.64 -13.06 -8.68
N ARG A 73 -3.40 -13.33 -8.26
CA ARG A 73 -3.14 -14.15 -7.07
C ARG A 73 -3.64 -13.52 -5.76
N ILE A 74 -3.74 -12.19 -5.68
CA ILE A 74 -4.27 -11.52 -4.48
C ILE A 74 -5.70 -11.97 -4.17
N MET A 75 -6.50 -12.32 -5.19
CA MET A 75 -7.91 -12.67 -5.03
C MET A 75 -8.14 -13.88 -4.12
N THR A 76 -7.19 -14.82 -4.04
CA THR A 76 -7.30 -15.99 -3.16
C THR A 76 -7.13 -15.66 -1.68
N TYR A 77 -6.71 -14.44 -1.36
CA TYR A 77 -6.42 -13.97 0.00
C TYR A 77 -7.40 -12.89 0.46
N LEU A 78 -8.45 -12.61 -0.31
CA LEU A 78 -9.51 -11.67 0.05
C LEU A 78 -10.70 -12.42 0.67
N ASP A 79 -11.39 -11.76 1.60
CA ASP A 79 -12.63 -12.25 2.23
C ASP A 79 -13.88 -11.81 1.44
#